data_AF-A0A951FU61-F1
#
_entry.id   AF-A0A951FU61-F1
#
_cell.length_a   1.000
_cell.length_b   1.000
_cell.length_c   1.000
_cell.angle_alpha   90.00
_cell.angle_beta   90.00
_cell.angle_gamma   90.00
#
_symmetry.space_group_name_H-M   'P 1'
#
loop_
_entity.id
_entity.type
_entity.pdbx_description
1 polymer ?
#
loop_
_entity_poly.entity_id
_entity_poly.type
_entity_poly.pdbx_seq_one_letter_code
_entity_poly.pdbx_strand_id
1 'polypeptide(L)'
;WKIEGVDEQSDAAMLAEQARSGQGREGVTCVLLGRGASTEKVEQWLREAAPVDGFIGFAIGRSIWWDALKGFLGEELDREAAAAQIADNYLHFVRVYEQQTVH
;
A
#
# COMPACT_ATOMS: atom_id res chain seq x y z
N TRP A 1 -8.77 -6.34 7.45
CA TRP A 1 -7.93 -7.33 6.76
C TRP A 1 -6.79 -6.64 6.03
N LYS A 2 -5.66 -7.32 5.89
CA LYS A 2 -4.56 -6.88 5.04
C LYS A 2 -4.58 -7.72 3.77
N ILE A 3 -4.90 -7.10 2.64
CA ILE A 3 -5.27 -7.76 1.40
C ILE A 3 -4.16 -7.60 0.36
N GLU A 4 -3.89 -8.64 -0.41
CA GLU A 4 -2.96 -8.58 -1.54
C GLU A 4 -3.45 -7.59 -2.60
N GLY A 5 -2.53 -6.90 -3.28
CA GLY A 5 -2.92 -6.02 -4.36
C GLY A 5 -3.60 -6.79 -5.50
N VAL A 6 -4.64 -6.18 -6.05
CA VAL A 6 -5.41 -6.70 -7.19
C VAL A 6 -5.31 -5.72 -8.35
N ASP A 7 -5.45 -6.25 -9.57
CA ASP A 7 -5.14 -5.51 -10.78
C ASP A 7 -6.33 -4.69 -11.31
N GLU A 8 -7.55 -4.95 -10.82
CA GLU A 8 -8.77 -4.23 -11.16
C GLU A 8 -9.49 -3.71 -9.91
N GLN A 9 -10.05 -2.49 -10.00
CA GLN A 9 -10.90 -1.90 -8.97
C GLN A 9 -12.11 -2.78 -8.59
N SER A 10 -12.68 -3.50 -9.56
CA SER A 10 -13.80 -4.45 -9.38
C SER A 10 -13.46 -5.56 -8.38
N ASP A 11 -12.24 -6.10 -8.45
CA ASP A 11 -11.74 -7.10 -7.53
C ASP A 11 -11.58 -6.53 -6.11
N ALA A 12 -11.10 -5.30 -5.99
CA ALA A 12 -11.00 -4.63 -4.70
C ALA A 12 -12.38 -4.41 -4.08
N ALA A 13 -13.37 -3.99 -4.88
CA ALA A 13 -14.76 -3.85 -4.43
C ALA A 13 -15.36 -5.17 -3.95
N MET A 14 -15.19 -6.24 -4.73
CA MET A 14 -15.61 -7.59 -4.35
C MET A 14 -14.97 -8.01 -3.02
N LEU A 15 -13.65 -7.81 -2.85
CA LEU A 15 -12.95 -8.18 -1.62
C LEU A 15 -13.41 -7.38 -0.40
N ALA A 16 -13.70 -6.08 -0.58
CA ALA A 16 -14.25 -5.24 0.49
C ALA A 16 -15.65 -5.68 0.91
N GLU A 17 -16.52 -6.01 -0.05
CA GLU A 17 -17.85 -6.56 0.21
C GLU A 17 -17.77 -7.90 0.93
N GLN A 18 -16.95 -8.84 0.43
CA GLN A 18 -16.76 -10.14 1.07
C GLN A 18 -16.12 -10.03 2.46
N ALA A 19 -15.24 -9.05 2.69
CA ALA A 19 -14.67 -8.83 4.00
C ALA A 19 -15.75 -8.46 5.04
N ARG A 20 -16.81 -7.75 4.61
CA ARG A 20 -17.96 -7.35 5.44
C ARG A 20 -19.11 -8.35 5.42
N SER A 21 -19.04 -9.42 4.62
CA SER A 21 -20.13 -10.39 4.55
C SER A 21 -20.22 -11.22 5.83
N GLY A 22 -21.45 -11.37 6.35
CA GLY A 22 -21.75 -12.12 7.56
C GLY A 22 -22.02 -11.27 8.79
N GLN A 23 -22.81 -11.83 9.71
CA GLN A 23 -23.25 -11.15 10.92
C GLN A 23 -22.06 -10.71 11.79
N GLY A 24 -22.03 -9.44 12.18
CA GLY A 24 -21.00 -8.88 13.06
C GLY A 24 -19.71 -8.46 12.34
N ARG A 25 -19.71 -8.42 11.00
CA ARG A 25 -18.56 -8.03 10.18
C ARG A 25 -18.73 -6.70 9.46
N GLU A 26 -19.81 -5.99 9.76
CA GLU A 26 -20.21 -4.75 9.09
C GLU A 26 -19.13 -3.65 9.21
N GLY A 27 -18.37 -3.65 10.31
CA GLY A 27 -17.27 -2.72 10.56
C GLY A 27 -15.90 -3.15 10.04
N VAL A 28 -15.81 -4.28 9.31
CA VAL A 28 -14.52 -4.77 8.80
C VAL A 28 -14.04 -3.92 7.62
N THR A 29 -12.81 -3.45 7.71
CA THR A 29 -12.11 -2.69 6.65
C THR A 29 -10.87 -3.42 6.16
N CYS A 30 -10.33 -2.96 5.04
CA CYS A 30 -9.20 -3.52 4.32
C CYS A 30 -8.06 -2.50 4.21
N VAL A 31 -6.83 -2.99 4.23
CA VAL A 31 -5.62 -2.22 3.89
C VAL A 31 -4.78 -3.01 2.89
N LEU A 32 -4.13 -2.31 1.97
CA LEU A 32 -3.36 -2.90 0.88
C LEU A 32 -1.98 -3.41 1.31
N LEU A 33 -1.59 -4.62 0.88
CA LEU A 33 -0.25 -5.19 1.07
C LEU A 33 0.63 -4.93 -0.15
N GLY A 34 1.81 -4.34 0.05
CA GLY A 34 2.78 -4.13 -1.05
C GLY A 34 3.62 -5.34 -1.46
N ARG A 35 3.67 -6.41 -0.66
CA ARG A 35 4.35 -7.71 -0.93
C ARG A 35 5.86 -7.63 -1.28
N GLY A 36 6.49 -6.47 -1.32
CA GLY A 36 7.83 -6.32 -1.88
C GLY A 36 7.82 -6.30 -3.41
N ALA A 37 6.68 -5.96 -4.02
CA ALA A 37 6.57 -5.67 -5.43
C ALA A 37 7.29 -4.34 -5.77
N SER A 38 7.50 -4.09 -7.06
CA SER A 38 8.09 -2.83 -7.54
C SER A 38 7.18 -1.64 -7.20
N THR A 39 7.77 -0.44 -7.19
CA THR A 39 7.04 0.81 -6.94
C THR A 39 5.86 0.95 -7.89
N GLU A 40 6.06 0.71 -9.18
CA GLU A 40 5.03 0.84 -10.22
C GLU A 40 3.87 -0.12 -9.99
N LYS A 41 4.17 -1.35 -9.56
CA LYS A 41 3.12 -2.35 -9.28
C LYS A 41 2.32 -1.98 -8.03
N VAL A 42 3.00 -1.49 -6.99
CA VAL A 42 2.33 -1.00 -5.79
C VAL A 42 1.50 0.24 -6.09
N GLU A 43 1.97 1.16 -6.93
CA GLU A 43 1.18 2.30 -7.39
C GLU A 43 -0.10 1.89 -8.10
N GLN A 44 -0.01 0.94 -9.04
CA GLN A 44 -1.19 0.41 -9.73
C GLN A 44 -2.21 -0.08 -8.70
N TRP A 45 -1.78 -0.94 -7.78
CA TRP A 45 -2.66 -1.49 -6.75
C TRP A 45 -3.28 -0.42 -5.83
N LEU A 46 -2.52 0.61 -5.47
CA LEU A 46 -3.05 1.74 -4.69
C LEU A 46 -4.12 2.50 -5.48
N ARG A 47 -3.93 2.70 -6.78
CA ARG A 47 -4.92 3.37 -7.64
C ARG A 47 -6.21 2.57 -7.79
N GLU A 48 -6.11 1.25 -7.90
CA GLU A 48 -7.30 0.38 -7.97
C GLU A 48 -8.06 0.30 -6.64
N ALA A 49 -7.36 0.27 -5.51
CA ALA A 49 -7.99 0.05 -4.21
C ALA A 49 -8.44 1.33 -3.49
N ALA A 50 -7.73 2.45 -3.65
CA ALA A 50 -8.01 3.67 -2.90
C ALA A 50 -9.43 4.25 -3.09
N PRO A 51 -10.05 4.22 -4.29
CA PRO A 51 -11.41 4.72 -4.44
C PRO A 51 -12.50 3.77 -3.92
N VAL A 52 -12.15 2.57 -3.45
CA VAL A 52 -13.13 1.53 -3.04
C VAL A 52 -13.53 1.68 -1.57
N ASP A 53 -14.83 1.83 -1.33
CA ASP A 53 -15.37 1.82 0.04
C ASP A 53 -15.06 0.52 0.79
N GLY A 54 -14.29 0.67 1.87
CA GLY A 54 -13.77 -0.44 2.66
C GLY A 54 -12.27 -0.60 2.59
N PHE A 55 -11.58 -0.03 1.60
CA PHE A 55 -10.13 0.13 1.65
C PHE A 55 -9.79 1.46 2.30
N ILE A 56 -9.10 1.42 3.44
CA ILE A 56 -8.85 2.60 4.29
C ILE A 56 -7.37 3.00 4.37
N GLY A 57 -6.52 2.37 3.57
CA GLY A 57 -5.11 2.67 3.49
C GLY A 57 -4.27 1.50 3.03
N PHE A 58 -2.99 1.52 3.40
CA PHE A 58 -2.02 0.50 3.02
C PHE A 58 -1.09 0.13 4.17
N ALA A 59 -0.48 -1.05 4.04
CA ALA A 59 0.52 -1.60 4.93
C ALA A 59 1.67 -2.19 4.09
N ILE A 60 2.46 -1.28 3.51
CA ILE A 60 3.59 -1.57 2.64
C ILE A 60 4.89 -1.60 3.46
N GLY A 61 5.74 -2.59 3.20
CA GLY A 61 7.00 -2.81 3.92
C GLY A 61 8.20 -2.71 2.99
N ARG A 62 8.68 -3.87 2.50
CA ARG A 62 9.90 -3.97 1.69
C ARG A 62 9.97 -2.98 0.52
N SER A 63 8.85 -2.70 -0.15
CA SER A 63 8.82 -1.71 -1.25
C SER A 63 9.15 -0.28 -0.80
N ILE A 64 9.09 0.04 0.49
CA ILE A 64 9.49 1.34 1.06
C ILE A 64 10.95 1.32 1.52
N TRP A 65 11.35 0.30 2.29
CA TRP A 65 12.60 0.35 3.07
C TRP A 65 13.71 -0.62 2.63
N TRP A 66 13.44 -1.58 1.73
CA TRP A 66 14.41 -2.64 1.43
C TRP A 66 15.67 -2.11 0.75
N ASP A 67 15.54 -1.28 -0.28
CA ASP A 67 16.69 -0.78 -1.03
C ASP A 67 17.51 0.23 -0.23
N ALA A 68 16.85 1.11 0.53
CA ALA A 68 17.53 2.03 1.45
C ALA A 68 18.30 1.28 2.55
N LEU A 69 17.71 0.23 3.12
CA LEU A 69 18.38 -0.60 4.13
C LEU A 69 19.59 -1.33 3.54
N LYS A 70 19.47 -1.89 2.32
CA LYS A 70 20.61 -2.52 1.64
C LYS A 70 21.73 -1.52 1.37
N GLY A 71 21.41 -0.33 0.88
CA GLY A 71 22.39 0.72 0.63
C GLY A 71 23.13 1.14 1.90
N PHE A 72 22.41 1.26 3.02
CA PHE A 72 23.04 1.53 4.32
C PHE A 72 23.98 0.40 4.79
N LEU A 73 23.52 -0.85 4.73
CA LEU A 73 24.33 -2.01 5.11
C LEU A 73 25.52 -2.26 4.17
N GLY A 74 25.40 -1.83 2.92
CA GLY A 74 26.47 -1.88 1.91
C GLY A 74 27.42 -0.70 1.98
N GLU A 75 27.26 0.22 2.93
CA GLU A 75 28.04 1.47 3.05
C GLU A 75 27.94 2.40 1.83
N GLU A 76 26.92 2.21 0.98
CA GLU A 76 26.61 3.05 -0.18
C GLU A 76 25.79 4.29 0.20
N LEU A 77 25.03 4.19 1.29
CA LEU A 77 24.27 5.27 1.89
C LEU A 77 24.67 5.44 3.35
N ASP A 78 24.77 6.69 3.81
CA ASP A 78 24.81 6.94 5.25
C ASP A 78 23.41 6.79 5.87
N ARG A 79 23.36 6.85 7.20
CA ARG A 79 22.12 6.66 7.97
C ARG A 79 21.06 7.72 7.65
N GLU A 80 21.46 8.97 7.42
CA GLU A 80 20.53 10.06 7.16
C GLU A 80 19.95 9.96 5.75
N ALA A 81 20.79 9.65 4.76
CA ALA A 81 20.38 9.40 3.38
C ALA A 81 19.41 8.21 3.29
N ALA A 82 19.70 7.10 3.96
CA ALA A 82 18.80 5.94 4.00
C ALA A 82 17.46 6.27 4.68
N ALA A 83 17.48 7.03 5.79
CA ALA A 83 16.26 7.45 6.46
C ALA A 83 15.41 8.40 5.60
N ALA A 84 16.05 9.36 4.91
CA ALA A 84 15.39 10.27 3.98
C ALA A 84 14.73 9.50 2.82
N GLN A 85 15.45 8.54 2.23
CA GLN A 85 14.90 7.71 1.16
C GLN A 85 13.68 6.88 1.61
N ILE A 86 13.69 6.32 2.82
CA ILE A 86 12.53 5.63 3.41
C ILE A 86 11.35 6.58 3.56
N ALA A 87 11.59 7.80 4.05
CA ALA A 87 10.55 8.81 4.23
C ALA A 87 9.95 9.24 2.88
N ASP A 88 10.79 9.50 1.88
CA ASP A 88 10.36 9.88 0.54
C ASP A 88 9.51 8.78 -0.11
N ASN A 89 9.94 7.51 -0.01
CA ASN A 89 9.19 6.37 -0.52
C ASN A 89 7.83 6.20 0.19
N TYR A 90 7.79 6.40 1.51
CA TYR A 90 6.53 6.34 2.26
C TYR A 90 5.58 7.47 1.83
N LEU A 91 6.09 8.71 1.79
CA LEU A 91 5.30 9.88 1.39
C LEU A 91 4.82 9.79 -0.06
N HIS A 92 5.60 9.16 -0.94
CA HIS A 92 5.17 8.86 -2.30
C HIS A 92 3.90 8.01 -2.32
N PHE A 93 3.89 6.87 -1.62
CA PHE A 93 2.70 6.02 -1.56
C PHE A 93 1.51 6.66 -0.85
N VAL A 94 1.74 7.52 0.16
CA VAL A 94 0.69 8.36 0.75
C VAL A 94 0.05 9.26 -0.32
N ARG A 95 0.87 9.99 -1.10
CA ARG A 95 0.36 10.87 -2.17
C ARG A 95 -0.42 10.09 -3.23
N VAL A 96 0.10 8.94 -3.67
CA VAL A 96 -0.61 8.13 -4.67
C VAL A 96 -1.97 7.67 -4.16
N TYR A 97 -2.05 7.26 -2.89
CA TYR A 97 -3.31 6.83 -2.26
C TYR A 97 -4.30 8.01 -2.10
N GLU A 98 -3.85 9.15 -1.56
CA GLU A 98 -4.70 10.32 -1.29
C GLU A 98 -5.15 11.08 -2.54
N GLN A 99 -4.41 10.99 -3.65
CA GLN A 99 -4.80 11.61 -4.93
C GLN A 99 -6.01 10.93 -5.57
N GLN A 100 -6.40 9.75 -5.10
CA GLN A 100 -7.59 9.07 -5.61
C GLN A 100 -8.83 9.63 -4.90
N THR A 101 -9.77 10.17 -5.67
CA THR A 101 -11.04 10.66 -5.13
C THR A 101 -11.95 9.48 -4.87
N VAL A 102 -12.49 9.35 -3.66
CA VAL A 102 -13.58 8.40 -3.38
C VAL A 102 -14.83 8.90 -4.11
N HIS A 103 -15.36 8.09 -5.02
CA HIS A 103 -16.60 8.38 -5.76
C HIS A 103 -17.83 7.88 -5.03
#